data_AF-A0A7J5Z093-F1
#
_entry.id   AF-A0A7J5Z093-F1
#
_cell.length_a   1.000
_cell.length_b   1.000
_cell.length_c   1.000
_cell.angle_alpha   90.00
_cell.angle_beta   90.00
_cell.angle_gamma   90.00
#
_symmetry.space_group_name_H-M   'P 1'
#
loop_
_entity.id
_entity.type
_entity.pdbx_description
1 polymer ?
#
loop_
_entity_poly.entity_id
_entity_poly.type
_entity_poly.pdbx_seq_one_letter_code
_entity_poly.pdbx_strand_id
1 'polypeptide(L)'
;MLQYSSYFKTLWEREAREHQTIGVVSHTVTTKACGRQSVWHRATVHSVYENINNRGDGGPSRALSTMSLSVRPARRLTSRSITRSQSFTGVNTNDKPYRSLSVFSTPGVSRKPSRASRMFTMSTKSNPPPKVPQPERLDQVYEALKKGLHSYLQVHQMDSDSLSRQMKESKRNSRLGFLYELDKQVKVTERYIRRLEFHLSKIEELYEAYCLQRRLRDGANKMVKAYTTSVSSKEAKESLAEANKGYKEYTENMCMLENDLENHLGEFHIKMKGLAGFARLCAGDQYEIFMRYGRQRWKLRGRIELNGRQVWDSEDMVFLPLVSDFLSVKVTELKSLANHVVVGSVSCETKDLFAALPQTVAVDINDLGTIKLSLEVTWK
;
A
#
# COMPACT_ATOMS: atom_id res chain seq x y z
N MET A 1 11.69 -22.04 32.13
CA MET A 1 10.65 -21.40 31.28
C MET A 1 9.37 -21.17 32.11
N LEU A 2 9.44 -20.43 33.23
CA LEU A 2 8.27 -20.00 34.03
C LEU A 2 8.71 -18.90 35.04
N GLN A 3 9.32 -17.81 34.58
CA GLN A 3 9.64 -16.69 35.48
C GLN A 3 9.53 -15.28 34.85
N TYR A 4 9.09 -15.17 33.59
CA TYR A 4 8.88 -13.88 32.91
C TYR A 4 7.42 -13.39 32.90
N SER A 5 6.48 -14.13 33.50
CA SER A 5 5.04 -13.80 33.45
C SER A 5 4.57 -12.83 34.55
N SER A 6 5.33 -12.68 35.64
CA SER A 6 4.88 -11.89 36.81
C SER A 6 5.09 -10.37 36.66
N TYR A 7 5.99 -9.93 35.77
CA TYR A 7 6.33 -8.51 35.63
C TYR A 7 5.39 -7.73 34.69
N PHE A 8 4.72 -8.40 33.76
CA PHE A 8 3.77 -7.74 32.84
C PHE A 8 2.37 -7.56 33.42
N LYS A 9 1.99 -8.36 34.43
CA LYS A 9 0.66 -8.29 35.04
C LYS A 9 0.52 -7.09 36.00
N THR A 10 1.61 -6.66 36.63
CA THR A 10 1.63 -5.56 37.60
C THR A 10 1.72 -4.16 36.98
N LEU A 11 2.15 -4.04 35.72
CA LEU A 11 2.16 -2.77 34.98
C LEU A 11 0.78 -2.42 34.41
N TRP A 12 0.01 -3.43 33.95
CA TRP A 12 -1.34 -3.22 33.43
C TRP A 12 -2.36 -2.82 34.51
N GLU A 13 -2.24 -3.37 35.73
CA GLU A 13 -3.14 -3.07 36.86
C GLU A 13 -2.87 -1.71 37.54
N ARG A 14 -1.80 -1.01 37.11
CA ARG A 14 -1.45 0.34 37.59
C ARG A 14 -1.95 1.42 36.63
N GLU A 15 -1.96 1.14 35.31
CA GLU A 15 -2.52 2.03 34.27
C GLU A 15 -4.06 2.04 34.24
N ALA A 16 -4.70 0.94 34.65
CA ALA A 16 -6.16 0.86 34.75
C ALA A 16 -6.77 1.64 35.94
N ARG A 17 -5.95 2.16 36.87
CA ARG A 17 -6.40 2.95 38.03
C ARG A 17 -6.27 4.47 37.87
N GLU A 18 -5.61 4.96 36.81
CA GLU A 18 -5.44 6.40 36.58
C GLU A 18 -6.51 7.02 35.65
N HIS A 19 -7.39 6.23 35.05
CA HIS A 19 -8.47 6.74 34.18
C HIS A 19 -9.85 6.82 34.84
N GLN A 20 -9.94 6.71 36.16
CA GLN A 20 -11.21 6.82 36.89
C GLN A 20 -11.34 8.14 37.66
N THR A 21 -11.02 9.26 37.02
CA THR A 21 -11.47 10.57 37.50
C THR A 21 -11.66 11.50 36.30
N ILE A 22 -12.91 11.72 35.91
CA ILE A 22 -13.54 12.96 35.40
C ILE A 22 -14.93 12.53 34.95
N GLY A 23 -15.92 12.78 35.82
CA GLY A 23 -17.32 12.61 35.49
C GLY A 23 -17.82 13.77 34.65
N VAL A 24 -18.60 13.48 33.62
CA VAL A 24 -19.54 14.44 33.02
C VAL A 24 -20.86 13.72 32.75
N VAL A 25 -21.92 14.42 33.15
CA VAL A 25 -23.31 14.02 33.30
C VAL A 25 -23.97 13.59 31.99
N SER A 26 -24.67 12.45 32.04
CA SER A 26 -25.60 11.99 31.00
C SER A 26 -26.88 12.84 31.00
N HIS A 27 -27.25 13.40 29.85
CA HIS A 27 -28.62 13.80 29.56
C HIS A 27 -29.18 12.95 28.43
N THR A 28 -30.18 12.15 28.78
CA THR A 28 -31.04 11.38 27.90
C THR A 28 -32.03 12.31 27.19
N VAL A 29 -32.05 12.32 25.86
CA VAL A 29 -33.15 12.88 25.08
C VAL A 29 -33.65 11.83 24.11
N THR A 30 -34.87 11.36 24.36
CA THR A 30 -35.67 10.47 23.52
C THR A 30 -36.39 11.29 22.46
N THR A 31 -36.16 11.00 21.17
CA THR A 31 -37.09 11.41 20.09
C THR A 31 -37.28 10.31 19.06
N LYS A 32 -38.57 10.08 18.77
CA LYS A 32 -39.17 9.06 17.90
C LYS A 32 -38.77 9.20 16.43
N ALA A 33 -38.90 8.08 15.71
CA ALA A 33 -38.69 7.93 14.27
C ALA A 33 -39.57 8.85 13.41
N CYS A 34 -38.99 9.46 12.38
CA CYS A 34 -39.64 9.79 11.11
C CYS A 34 -38.57 9.98 10.01
N GLY A 35 -38.76 9.35 8.86
CA GLY A 35 -37.80 9.38 7.75
C GLY A 35 -37.80 10.70 6.99
N ARG A 36 -36.60 11.20 6.65
CA ARG A 36 -36.27 12.00 5.46
C ARG A 36 -34.76 12.24 5.43
N GLN A 37 -34.20 12.23 4.22
CA GLN A 37 -32.81 12.58 3.93
C GLN A 37 -32.44 13.94 4.50
N SER A 38 -31.29 14.03 5.17
CA SER A 38 -30.66 15.29 5.54
C SER A 38 -29.20 15.34 5.13
N VAL A 39 -28.94 16.35 4.30
CA VAL A 39 -27.66 16.90 3.89
C VAL A 39 -26.90 17.38 5.12
N TRP A 40 -25.61 17.07 5.23
CA TRP A 40 -24.77 17.57 6.32
C TRP A 40 -23.77 18.61 5.83
N HIS A 41 -23.87 19.79 6.43
CA HIS A 41 -22.95 20.91 6.29
C HIS A 41 -21.64 20.67 7.06
N ARG A 42 -20.58 21.30 6.53
CA ARG A 42 -19.21 21.39 7.04
C ARG A 42 -19.17 21.93 8.48
N ALA A 43 -18.48 21.22 9.38
CA ALA A 43 -18.02 21.77 10.65
C ALA A 43 -16.56 22.22 10.48
N THR A 44 -16.33 23.53 10.61
CA THR A 44 -15.00 24.15 10.60
C THR A 44 -14.49 24.19 12.04
N VAL A 45 -13.39 23.51 12.35
CA VAL A 45 -12.66 23.69 13.61
C VAL A 45 -11.63 24.79 13.39
N HIS A 46 -11.81 25.94 14.03
CA HIS A 46 -10.79 26.98 14.13
C HIS A 46 -9.74 26.54 15.15
N SER A 47 -8.51 26.34 14.71
CA SER A 47 -7.33 26.35 15.58
C SER A 47 -6.77 27.77 15.59
N VAL A 48 -6.77 28.36 16.80
CA VAL A 48 -6.09 29.62 17.11
C VAL A 48 -4.60 29.33 17.21
N TYR A 49 -3.79 30.01 16.39
CA TYR A 49 -2.35 30.13 16.61
C TYR A 49 -2.01 31.58 16.90
N GLU A 50 -1.31 31.78 18.01
CA GLU A 50 -0.79 33.06 18.47
C GLU A 50 0.21 33.67 17.47
N ASN A 51 0.11 34.99 17.36
CA ASN A 51 0.91 35.88 16.52
C ASN A 51 2.30 36.12 17.14
N ILE A 52 3.36 35.98 16.34
CA ILE A 52 4.59 36.76 16.51
C ILE A 52 4.95 37.42 15.17
N ASN A 53 5.08 38.74 15.22
CA ASN A 53 5.37 39.66 14.12
C ASN A 53 6.63 39.31 13.30
N ASN A 54 6.55 39.44 11.98
CA ASN A 54 7.48 40.30 11.23
C ASN A 54 6.96 40.70 9.84
N ARG A 55 7.25 41.95 9.45
CA ARG A 55 6.78 42.66 8.26
C ARG A 55 7.64 42.34 7.02
N GLY A 56 7.02 42.38 5.83
CA GLY A 56 7.69 42.80 4.58
C GLY A 56 7.61 41.85 3.37
N ASP A 57 6.97 42.35 2.29
CA ASP A 57 7.11 42.03 0.85
C ASP A 57 6.70 40.67 0.24
N GLY A 58 5.48 40.66 -0.34
CA GLY A 58 5.27 40.73 -1.80
C GLY A 58 5.86 39.65 -2.75
N GLY A 59 5.05 38.63 -3.09
CA GLY A 59 5.20 37.79 -4.30
C GLY A 59 4.18 36.63 -4.34
N PRO A 60 3.59 36.25 -5.50
CA PRO A 60 2.49 35.29 -5.53
C PRO A 60 3.01 33.85 -5.47
N SER A 61 2.93 33.22 -4.30
CA SER A 61 3.20 31.79 -4.13
C SER A 61 1.98 30.98 -4.56
N ARG A 62 2.11 30.19 -5.64
CA ARG A 62 1.16 29.14 -6.03
C ARG A 62 1.07 28.12 -4.90
N ALA A 63 -0.04 28.09 -4.17
CA ALA A 63 -0.32 27.08 -3.18
C ALA A 63 -0.60 25.73 -3.87
N LEU A 64 0.21 24.72 -3.54
CA LEU A 64 -0.09 23.32 -3.84
C LEU A 64 -1.16 22.86 -2.85
N SER A 65 -2.40 22.67 -3.34
CA SER A 65 -3.49 22.11 -2.55
C SER A 65 -3.29 20.60 -2.38
N THR A 66 -2.81 20.19 -1.21
CA THR A 66 -2.78 18.78 -0.79
C THR A 66 -4.14 18.44 -0.18
N MET A 67 -4.96 17.63 -0.86
CA MET A 67 -6.24 17.15 -0.32
C MET A 67 -6.15 15.68 0.07
N SER A 68 -6.67 15.36 1.26
CA SER A 68 -6.76 14.00 1.78
C SER A 68 -7.93 13.22 1.14
N LEU A 69 -7.68 11.95 0.83
CA LEU A 69 -8.62 11.06 0.15
C LEU A 69 -9.76 10.64 1.09
N SER A 70 -11.00 10.67 0.62
CA SER A 70 -12.13 10.02 1.30
C SER A 70 -12.31 8.59 0.80
N VAL A 71 -12.03 7.61 1.65
CA VAL A 71 -12.19 6.17 1.34
C VAL A 71 -13.56 5.69 1.83
N ARG A 72 -14.29 4.95 0.99
CA ARG A 72 -15.52 4.25 1.41
C ARG A 72 -15.43 2.76 1.08
N PRO A 73 -15.74 1.84 2.01
CA PRO A 73 -15.85 0.42 1.71
C PRO A 73 -17.12 0.15 0.87
N ALA A 74 -16.97 -0.51 -0.27
CA ALA A 74 -18.10 -1.00 -1.05
C ALA A 74 -18.45 -2.44 -0.62
N ARG A 75 -19.67 -2.68 -0.11
CA ARG A 75 -20.23 -4.03 0.02
C ARG A 75 -20.84 -4.46 -1.32
N ARG A 76 -20.52 -5.65 -1.82
CA ARG A 76 -21.38 -6.36 -2.79
C ARG A 76 -21.66 -7.79 -2.34
N LEU A 77 -22.93 -8.15 -2.50
CA LEU A 77 -23.49 -9.48 -2.37
C LEU A 77 -23.07 -10.33 -3.56
N THR A 78 -22.46 -11.48 -3.31
CA THR A 78 -22.11 -12.46 -4.34
C THR A 78 -23.33 -13.34 -4.62
N SER A 79 -23.97 -13.15 -5.78
CA SER A 79 -24.76 -14.22 -6.39
C SER A 79 -24.09 -14.61 -7.70
N ARG A 80 -23.74 -15.90 -7.83
CA ARG A 80 -23.33 -16.50 -9.10
C ARG A 80 -24.16 -17.76 -9.31
N SER A 81 -24.73 -17.85 -10.50
CA SER A 81 -25.55 -18.96 -10.99
C SER A 81 -24.71 -20.20 -11.27
N ILE A 82 -25.29 -21.36 -10.94
CA ILE A 82 -24.75 -22.70 -11.15
C ILE A 82 -25.03 -23.13 -12.60
N THR A 83 -24.03 -23.67 -13.29
CA THR A 83 -24.22 -24.42 -14.54
C THR A 83 -23.50 -25.77 -14.44
N ARG A 84 -24.26 -26.86 -14.62
CA ARG A 84 -23.81 -28.26 -14.55
C ARG A 84 -23.64 -28.81 -15.97
N SER A 85 -22.44 -29.30 -16.29
CA SER A 85 -22.00 -30.68 -16.55
C SER A 85 -22.25 -31.27 -17.95
N GLN A 86 -21.20 -31.84 -18.55
CA GLN A 86 -21.21 -33.05 -19.39
C GLN A 86 -19.79 -33.69 -19.31
N SER A 87 -19.74 -35.00 -19.23
CA SER A 87 -18.57 -35.86 -18.96
C SER A 87 -18.30 -36.80 -20.14
N PHE A 88 -17.04 -37.13 -20.50
CA PHE A 88 -16.65 -38.47 -20.99
C PHE A 88 -15.11 -38.69 -21.13
N THR A 89 -14.72 -39.99 -21.06
CA THR A 89 -13.44 -40.69 -21.38
C THR A 89 -12.24 -40.70 -20.40
N GLY A 90 -12.01 -41.87 -19.79
CA GLY A 90 -10.68 -42.47 -19.57
C GLY A 90 -10.11 -42.97 -20.91
N VAL A 91 -8.83 -43.34 -21.08
CA VAL A 91 -8.00 -44.30 -20.34
C VAL A 91 -6.53 -43.98 -20.64
N ASN A 92 -5.63 -44.01 -19.65
CA ASN A 92 -4.18 -43.91 -19.84
C ASN A 92 -3.54 -45.31 -19.78
N THR A 93 -2.70 -45.64 -20.77
CA THR A 93 -1.80 -46.79 -20.76
C THR A 93 -0.37 -46.39 -20.42
N ASN A 94 0.21 -47.18 -19.53
CA ASN A 94 1.62 -47.60 -19.43
C ASN A 94 2.73 -46.67 -18.92
N ASP A 95 3.32 -47.20 -17.83
CA ASP A 95 4.75 -47.39 -17.53
C ASP A 95 5.59 -46.37 -16.73
N LYS A 96 6.15 -46.95 -15.65
CA LYS A 96 7.14 -46.52 -14.65
C LYS A 96 8.50 -46.11 -15.29
N PRO A 97 9.53 -45.56 -14.58
CA PRO A 97 9.81 -45.69 -13.14
C PRO A 97 10.38 -44.47 -12.36
N TYR A 98 10.29 -44.60 -11.03
CA TYR A 98 11.09 -44.05 -9.93
C TYR A 98 12.13 -42.94 -10.22
N ARG A 99 12.05 -41.83 -9.48
CA ARG A 99 13.20 -40.98 -9.13
C ARG A 99 13.32 -40.79 -7.63
N SER A 100 14.57 -40.87 -7.18
CA SER A 100 15.06 -40.79 -5.81
C SER A 100 14.85 -39.41 -5.20
N LEU A 101 14.49 -39.41 -3.91
CA LEU A 101 14.58 -38.26 -3.03
C LEU A 101 16.05 -38.13 -2.57
N SER A 102 16.68 -36.99 -2.85
CA SER A 102 17.93 -36.61 -2.18
C SER A 102 17.64 -35.49 -1.18
N VAL A 103 18.13 -35.74 0.03
CA VAL A 103 17.98 -34.98 1.26
C VAL A 103 19.29 -34.20 1.46
N PHE A 104 19.18 -32.92 1.81
CA PHE A 104 20.23 -32.01 2.31
C PHE A 104 21.44 -31.68 1.40
N SER A 105 21.70 -30.37 1.23
CA SER A 105 23.03 -29.84 0.88
C SER A 105 23.22 -28.48 1.54
N THR A 106 24.36 -28.33 2.22
CA THR A 106 24.86 -27.17 2.98
C THR A 106 25.47 -26.08 2.07
N PRO A 107 25.70 -24.84 2.59
CA PRO A 107 25.93 -23.66 1.75
C PRO A 107 27.39 -23.51 1.29
N GLY A 108 27.60 -23.27 -0.02
CA GLY A 108 28.92 -23.04 -0.61
C GLY A 108 28.88 -22.04 -1.78
N VAL A 109 29.58 -20.92 -1.58
CA VAL A 109 30.29 -20.04 -2.53
C VAL A 109 29.71 -19.83 -3.95
N SER A 110 29.26 -18.59 -4.18
CA SER A 110 28.81 -17.99 -5.44
C SER A 110 29.75 -18.22 -6.63
N ARG A 111 29.23 -18.84 -7.70
CA ARG A 111 29.74 -18.71 -9.08
C ARG A 111 28.64 -18.10 -9.97
N LYS A 112 28.97 -17.00 -10.66
CA LYS A 112 28.09 -16.27 -11.58
C LYS A 112 27.62 -17.18 -12.74
N PRO A 113 26.32 -17.23 -13.08
CA PRO A 113 25.88 -17.87 -14.32
C PRO A 113 26.06 -16.94 -15.53
N SER A 114 26.49 -17.53 -16.64
CA SER A 114 26.69 -16.90 -17.95
C SER A 114 25.38 -16.43 -18.59
N ARG A 115 25.49 -15.37 -19.41
CA ARG A 115 24.40 -14.76 -20.18
C ARG A 115 23.76 -15.76 -21.15
N ALA A 116 22.55 -16.21 -20.83
CA ALA A 116 21.62 -16.79 -21.81
C ALA A 116 20.64 -15.71 -22.28
N SER A 117 20.55 -15.57 -23.60
CA SER A 117 19.68 -14.67 -24.35
C SER A 117 18.22 -14.76 -23.88
N ARG A 118 17.66 -13.65 -23.42
CA ARG A 118 16.22 -13.50 -23.14
C ARG A 118 15.60 -12.54 -24.14
N MET A 119 14.54 -13.00 -24.76
CA MET A 119 13.66 -12.25 -25.65
C MET A 119 13.12 -10.99 -24.93
N PHE A 120 12.88 -9.93 -25.70
CA PHE A 120 12.45 -8.63 -25.25
C PHE A 120 11.11 -8.67 -24.48
N THR A 121 11.20 -8.78 -23.15
CA THR A 121 10.19 -8.22 -22.25
C THR A 121 10.62 -6.81 -21.88
N MET A 122 9.69 -5.85 -21.98
CA MET A 122 9.90 -4.45 -21.59
C MET A 122 10.49 -4.42 -20.17
N SER A 123 11.78 -4.11 -20.07
CA SER A 123 12.45 -4.00 -18.79
C SER A 123 11.90 -2.77 -18.07
N THR A 124 11.11 -3.02 -17.04
CA THR A 124 10.94 -2.11 -15.91
C THR A 124 12.32 -1.88 -15.33
N LYS A 125 13.03 -0.89 -15.88
CA LYS A 125 14.32 -0.46 -15.36
C LYS A 125 14.02 0.11 -13.97
N SER A 126 14.19 -0.71 -12.92
CA SER A 126 14.19 -0.24 -11.55
C SER A 126 15.10 0.98 -11.50
N ASN A 127 14.64 2.04 -10.85
CA ASN A 127 15.48 3.22 -10.68
C ASN A 127 16.80 2.74 -10.06
N PRO A 128 17.97 3.21 -10.55
CA PRO A 128 19.21 2.88 -9.89
C PRO A 128 19.05 3.24 -8.40
N PRO A 129 19.47 2.35 -7.47
CA PRO A 129 19.33 2.61 -6.05
C PRO A 129 19.90 3.99 -5.75
N PRO A 130 19.21 4.81 -4.93
CA PRO A 130 19.76 6.07 -4.49
C PRO A 130 21.17 5.87 -3.97
N LYS A 131 22.11 6.75 -4.35
CA LYS A 131 23.50 6.69 -3.86
C LYS A 131 23.64 7.17 -2.42
N VAL A 132 22.57 7.73 -1.87
CA VAL A 132 22.49 8.28 -0.51
C VAL A 132 21.24 7.69 0.13
N PRO A 133 21.36 7.08 1.33
CA PRO A 133 20.23 6.56 2.07
C PRO A 133 19.19 7.65 2.37
N GLN A 134 17.92 7.27 2.39
CA GLN A 134 16.76 8.12 2.65
C GLN A 134 15.92 7.52 3.80
N PRO A 135 16.34 7.70 5.06
CA PRO A 135 15.68 7.04 6.19
C PRO A 135 14.23 7.44 6.37
N GLU A 136 13.90 8.72 6.28
CA GLU A 136 12.53 9.21 6.49
C GLU A 136 11.58 8.69 5.40
N ARG A 137 12.11 8.44 4.20
CA ARG A 137 11.39 7.82 3.11
C ARG A 137 11.14 6.34 3.40
N LEU A 138 12.18 5.62 3.83
CA LEU A 138 12.07 4.20 4.13
C LEU A 138 11.09 3.94 5.29
N ASP A 139 11.10 4.78 6.33
CA ASP A 139 10.18 4.66 7.46
C ASP A 139 8.71 4.72 6.96
N GLN A 140 8.40 5.59 6.00
CA GLN A 140 7.07 5.66 5.38
C GLN A 140 6.74 4.41 4.54
N VAL A 141 7.72 3.89 3.79
CA VAL A 141 7.58 2.66 2.99
C VAL A 141 7.27 1.48 3.90
N TYR A 142 8.04 1.31 4.98
CA TYR A 142 7.85 0.27 5.98
C TYR A 142 6.46 0.34 6.62
N GLU A 143 6.06 1.51 7.12
CA GLU A 143 4.77 1.67 7.80
C GLU A 143 3.58 1.41 6.86
N ALA A 144 3.64 1.90 5.61
CA ALA A 144 2.59 1.65 4.63
C ALA A 144 2.47 0.17 4.28
N LEU A 145 3.60 -0.51 4.04
CA LEU A 145 3.64 -1.93 3.74
C LEU A 145 3.15 -2.78 4.92
N LYS A 146 3.65 -2.49 6.13
CA LYS A 146 3.24 -3.17 7.37
C LYS A 146 1.74 -3.03 7.62
N LYS A 147 1.20 -1.82 7.52
CA LYS A 147 -0.24 -1.55 7.64
C LYS A 147 -1.06 -2.35 6.61
N GLY A 148 -0.61 -2.37 5.36
CA GLY A 148 -1.25 -3.14 4.30
C GLY A 148 -1.25 -4.66 4.57
N LEU A 149 -0.10 -5.22 4.94
CA LEU A 149 0.02 -6.65 5.24
C LEU A 149 -0.85 -7.05 6.45
N HIS A 150 -0.91 -6.20 7.48
CA HIS A 150 -1.84 -6.39 8.60
C HIS A 150 -3.30 -6.34 8.15
N SER A 151 -3.67 -5.45 7.22
CA SER A 151 -5.02 -5.43 6.65
C SER A 151 -5.36 -6.76 5.97
N TYR A 152 -4.44 -7.33 5.18
CA TYR A 152 -4.62 -8.67 4.59
C TYR A 152 -4.79 -9.75 5.65
N LEU A 153 -3.91 -9.75 6.64
CA LEU A 153 -3.94 -10.74 7.71
C LEU A 153 -5.27 -10.70 8.46
N GLN A 154 -5.75 -9.50 8.80
CA GLN A 154 -7.01 -9.30 9.50
C GLN A 154 -8.21 -9.81 8.69
N VAL A 155 -8.32 -9.46 7.40
CA VAL A 155 -9.42 -9.93 6.54
C VAL A 155 -9.43 -11.45 6.46
N HIS A 156 -8.27 -12.07 6.26
CA HIS A 156 -8.20 -13.53 6.15
C HIS A 156 -8.42 -14.25 7.49
N GLN A 157 -8.03 -13.67 8.62
CA GLN A 157 -8.38 -14.20 9.95
C GLN A 157 -9.90 -14.16 10.17
N MET A 158 -10.58 -13.08 9.79
CA MET A 158 -12.04 -12.99 9.85
C MET A 158 -12.73 -14.03 8.95
N ASP A 159 -12.21 -14.23 7.73
CA ASP A 159 -12.71 -15.27 6.83
C ASP A 159 -12.50 -16.68 7.40
N SER A 160 -11.33 -16.94 7.99
CA SER A 160 -11.02 -18.22 8.65
C SER A 160 -11.97 -18.51 9.82
N ASP A 161 -12.26 -17.51 10.65
CA ASP A 161 -13.22 -17.62 11.74
C ASP A 161 -14.64 -17.88 11.22
N SER A 162 -15.04 -17.20 10.15
CA SER A 162 -16.33 -17.39 9.48
C SER A 162 -16.48 -18.82 8.94
N LEU A 163 -15.50 -19.29 8.18
CA LEU A 163 -15.46 -20.65 7.64
C LEU A 163 -15.47 -21.71 8.75
N SER A 164 -14.74 -21.47 9.84
CA SER A 164 -14.70 -22.34 11.02
C SER A 164 -16.05 -22.43 11.73
N ARG A 165 -16.79 -21.31 11.83
CA ARG A 165 -18.16 -21.30 12.36
C ARG A 165 -19.11 -22.08 11.45
N GLN A 166 -19.08 -21.82 10.14
CA GLN A 166 -19.88 -22.56 9.17
C GLN A 166 -19.59 -24.06 9.23
N MET A 167 -18.33 -24.46 9.36
CA MET A 167 -17.95 -25.86 9.47
C MET A 167 -18.56 -26.55 10.71
N LYS A 168 -18.65 -25.84 11.84
CA LYS A 168 -19.28 -26.37 13.07
C LYS A 168 -20.79 -26.51 12.92
N GLU A 169 -21.45 -25.56 12.25
CA GLU A 169 -22.90 -25.54 12.07
C GLU A 169 -23.38 -26.54 11.01
N SER A 170 -22.67 -26.63 9.88
CA SER A 170 -23.06 -27.47 8.73
C SER A 170 -22.86 -28.98 8.95
N LYS A 171 -21.99 -29.38 9.90
CA LYS A 171 -21.67 -30.79 10.17
C LYS A 171 -22.88 -31.68 10.50
N ARG A 172 -23.98 -31.09 10.99
CA ARG A 172 -25.19 -31.86 11.37
C ARG A 172 -26.22 -31.97 10.24
N ASN A 173 -26.20 -31.07 9.26
CA ASN A 173 -27.34 -30.85 8.35
C ASN A 173 -26.96 -30.80 6.85
N SER A 174 -25.68 -30.99 6.50
CA SER A 174 -25.17 -30.78 5.12
C SER A 174 -24.63 -32.05 4.46
N ARG A 175 -24.65 -32.06 3.11
CA ARG A 175 -24.10 -33.16 2.30
C ARG A 175 -22.58 -33.23 2.41
N LEU A 176 -22.03 -34.44 2.34
CA LEU A 176 -20.57 -34.68 2.47
C LEU A 176 -19.72 -33.83 1.49
N GLY A 177 -20.17 -33.69 0.23
CA GLY A 177 -19.46 -32.88 -0.77
C GLY A 177 -19.38 -31.40 -0.41
N PHE A 178 -20.38 -30.85 0.28
CA PHE A 178 -20.35 -29.48 0.77
C PHE A 178 -19.31 -29.31 1.90
N LEU A 179 -19.28 -30.25 2.85
CA LEU A 179 -18.30 -30.24 3.94
C LEU A 179 -16.86 -30.37 3.42
N TYR A 180 -16.64 -31.17 2.38
CA TYR A 180 -15.33 -31.29 1.73
C TYR A 180 -14.85 -29.98 1.12
N GLU A 181 -15.71 -29.27 0.38
CA GLU A 181 -15.33 -27.99 -0.22
C GLU A 181 -15.09 -26.92 0.86
N LEU A 182 -15.88 -26.93 1.94
CA LEU A 182 -15.69 -26.03 3.07
C LEU A 182 -14.35 -26.30 3.81
N ASP A 183 -14.00 -27.56 4.05
CA ASP A 183 -12.72 -27.96 4.65
C ASP A 183 -11.53 -27.52 3.80
N LYS A 184 -11.66 -27.68 2.48
CA LYS A 184 -10.67 -27.20 1.52
C LYS A 184 -10.50 -25.68 1.60
N GLN A 185 -11.58 -24.91 1.68
CA GLN A 185 -11.53 -23.45 1.83
C GLN A 185 -10.86 -23.03 3.15
N VAL A 186 -11.17 -23.69 4.27
CA VAL A 186 -10.49 -23.47 5.56
C VAL A 186 -8.98 -23.67 5.41
N LYS A 187 -8.54 -24.83 4.89
CA LYS A 187 -7.11 -25.14 4.73
C LYS A 187 -6.38 -24.21 3.76
N VAL A 188 -7.05 -23.72 2.72
CA VAL A 188 -6.46 -22.73 1.80
C VAL A 188 -6.28 -21.39 2.53
N THR A 189 -7.28 -20.95 3.29
CA THR A 189 -7.25 -19.69 4.05
C THR A 189 -6.19 -19.73 5.14
N GLU A 190 -6.12 -20.80 5.94
CA GLU A 190 -5.10 -20.99 6.97
C GLU A 190 -3.68 -20.94 6.41
N ARG A 191 -3.43 -21.63 5.27
CA ARG A 191 -2.13 -21.57 4.59
C ARG A 191 -1.81 -20.19 4.05
N TYR A 192 -2.81 -19.40 3.69
CA TYR A 192 -2.59 -18.02 3.27
C TYR A 192 -2.24 -17.12 4.45
N ILE A 193 -2.94 -17.24 5.58
CA ILE A 193 -2.62 -16.56 6.85
C ILE A 193 -1.16 -16.81 7.24
N ARG A 194 -0.70 -18.08 7.24
CA ARG A 194 0.71 -18.39 7.58
C ARG A 194 1.72 -17.76 6.63
N ARG A 195 1.39 -17.62 5.34
CA ARG A 195 2.24 -16.93 4.37
C ARG A 195 2.30 -15.43 4.64
N LEU A 196 1.19 -14.81 5.03
CA LEU A 196 1.14 -13.40 5.41
C LEU A 196 1.94 -13.12 6.69
N GLU A 197 1.80 -13.96 7.72
CA GLU A 197 2.57 -13.86 8.95
C GLU A 197 4.07 -13.95 8.67
N PHE A 198 4.49 -14.94 7.86
CA PHE A 198 5.88 -15.07 7.45
C PHE A 198 6.37 -13.86 6.63
N HIS A 199 5.54 -13.33 5.73
CA HIS A 199 5.90 -12.14 4.96
C HIS A 199 6.08 -10.93 5.89
N LEU A 200 5.18 -10.73 6.83
CA LEU A 200 5.27 -9.65 7.81
C LEU A 200 6.57 -9.74 8.62
N SER A 201 6.90 -10.92 9.15
CA SER A 201 8.16 -11.12 9.88
C SER A 201 9.39 -10.82 9.02
N LYS A 202 9.36 -11.18 7.72
CA LYS A 202 10.44 -10.83 6.80
C LYS A 202 10.60 -9.31 6.61
N ILE A 203 9.48 -8.58 6.52
CA ILE A 203 9.50 -7.11 6.40
C ILE A 203 10.05 -6.47 7.68
N GLU A 204 9.64 -6.97 8.85
CA GLU A 204 10.14 -6.50 10.14
C GLU A 204 11.65 -6.75 10.29
N GLU A 205 12.13 -7.95 9.93
CA GLU A 205 13.56 -8.28 9.96
C GLU A 205 14.40 -7.37 9.04
N LEU A 206 13.92 -7.10 7.82
CA LEU A 206 14.59 -6.17 6.89
C LEU A 206 14.68 -4.75 7.47
N TYR A 207 13.60 -4.27 8.09
CA TYR A 207 13.56 -2.95 8.70
C TYR A 207 14.46 -2.85 9.94
N GLU A 208 14.50 -3.89 10.78
CA GLU A 208 15.42 -3.98 11.92
C GLU A 208 16.89 -3.98 11.45
N ALA A 209 17.21 -4.75 10.41
CA ALA A 209 18.54 -4.77 9.80
C ALA A 209 18.92 -3.37 9.29
N TYR A 210 17.99 -2.65 8.67
CA TYR A 210 18.20 -1.28 8.23
C TYR A 210 18.47 -0.33 9.40
N CYS A 211 17.68 -0.42 10.48
CA CYS A 211 17.86 0.39 11.68
C CYS A 211 19.24 0.17 12.31
N LEU A 212 19.72 -1.09 12.33
CA LEU A 212 21.06 -1.42 12.79
C LEU A 212 22.14 -0.76 11.92
N GLN A 213 22.03 -0.88 10.59
CA GLN A 213 22.97 -0.25 9.65
C GLN A 213 22.98 1.27 9.79
N ARG A 214 21.81 1.90 9.95
CA ARG A 214 21.67 3.35 10.24
C ARG A 214 22.46 3.74 11.47
N ARG A 215 22.30 3.01 12.58
CA ARG A 215 23.01 3.28 13.84
C ARG A 215 24.52 3.09 13.71
N LEU A 216 24.98 2.05 13.00
CA LEU A 216 26.40 1.80 12.75
C LEU A 216 27.03 2.91 11.89
N ARG A 217 26.33 3.33 10.82
CA ARG A 217 26.73 4.45 9.97
C ARG A 217 26.88 5.74 10.76
N ASP A 218 25.90 6.05 11.62
CA ASP A 218 25.95 7.26 12.47
C ASP A 218 27.10 7.21 13.48
N GLY A 219 27.38 6.03 14.04
CA GLY A 219 28.55 5.80 14.89
C GLY A 219 29.87 6.04 14.14
N ALA A 220 30.03 5.44 12.95
CA ALA A 220 31.20 5.64 12.09
C ALA A 220 31.39 7.12 11.71
N ASN A 221 30.32 7.83 11.37
CA ASN A 221 30.37 9.26 11.06
C ASN A 221 30.84 10.09 12.25
N LYS A 222 30.39 9.77 13.47
CA LYS A 222 30.86 10.43 14.70
C LYS A 222 32.35 10.17 14.95
N MET A 223 32.82 8.93 14.75
CA MET A 223 34.25 8.59 14.85
C MET A 223 35.09 9.35 13.82
N VAL A 224 34.64 9.42 12.56
CA VAL A 224 35.32 10.20 11.51
C VAL A 224 35.49 11.66 11.94
N LYS A 225 34.42 12.29 12.46
CA LYS A 225 34.49 13.68 12.95
C LYS A 225 35.46 13.83 14.12
N ALA A 226 35.43 12.91 15.08
CA ALA A 226 36.32 12.94 16.25
C ALA A 226 37.80 12.82 15.84
N TYR A 227 38.15 11.83 15.00
CA TYR A 227 39.54 11.64 14.57
C TYR A 227 40.03 12.75 13.64
N THR A 228 39.16 13.36 12.84
CA THR A 228 39.51 14.52 12.00
C THR A 228 39.89 15.74 12.83
N THR A 229 39.30 15.90 14.01
CA THR A 229 39.56 17.04 14.92
C THR A 229 40.70 16.74 15.91
N SER A 230 41.09 15.48 16.05
CA SER A 230 42.16 15.05 16.95
C SER A 230 43.56 15.38 16.41
N VAL A 231 44.54 15.50 17.30
CA VAL A 231 45.96 15.69 16.92
C VAL A 231 46.41 14.52 16.06
N SER A 232 47.07 14.82 14.93
CA SER A 232 47.41 13.82 13.93
C SER A 232 48.50 12.85 14.40
N SER A 233 48.12 11.75 15.05
CA SER A 233 48.99 10.59 15.30
C SER A 233 48.87 9.56 14.17
N LYS A 234 49.78 8.57 14.14
CA LYS A 234 49.71 7.48 13.17
C LYS A 234 48.46 6.61 13.42
N GLU A 235 48.21 6.28 14.68
CA GLU A 235 47.07 5.49 15.14
C GLU A 235 45.75 6.22 14.82
N ALA A 236 45.69 7.52 15.07
CA ALA A 236 44.51 8.34 14.73
C ALA A 236 44.21 8.34 13.23
N LYS A 237 45.25 8.31 12.37
CA LYS A 237 45.08 8.20 10.91
C LYS A 237 44.57 6.83 10.48
N GLU A 238 45.06 5.75 11.11
CA GLU A 238 44.60 4.38 10.85
C GLU A 238 43.14 4.20 11.28
N SER A 239 42.78 4.65 12.49
CA SER A 239 41.39 4.62 12.98
C SER A 239 40.45 5.49 12.13
N LEU A 240 40.92 6.65 11.66
CA LEU A 240 40.16 7.48 10.72
C LEU A 240 39.92 6.76 9.39
N ALA A 241 40.90 6.03 8.86
CA ALA A 241 40.76 5.28 7.62
C ALA A 241 39.74 4.13 7.77
N GLU A 242 39.79 3.40 8.88
CA GLU A 242 38.83 2.36 9.21
C GLU A 242 37.40 2.90 9.38
N ALA A 243 37.25 4.00 10.13
CA ALA A 243 35.94 4.65 10.32
C ALA A 243 35.35 5.16 8.99
N ASN A 244 36.18 5.70 8.10
CA ASN A 244 35.74 6.10 6.75
C ASN A 244 35.32 4.91 5.88
N LYS A 245 36.05 3.79 5.97
CA LYS A 245 35.69 2.55 5.27
C LYS A 245 34.34 2.04 5.77
N GLY A 246 34.17 1.91 7.08
CA GLY A 246 32.91 1.49 7.69
C GLY A 246 31.75 2.41 7.31
N TYR A 247 31.93 3.74 7.38
CA TYR A 247 30.90 4.69 6.98
C TYR A 247 30.42 4.49 5.53
N LYS A 248 31.34 4.23 4.59
CA LYS A 248 31.00 3.93 3.19
C LYS A 248 30.23 2.61 3.06
N GLU A 249 30.74 1.54 3.67
CA GLU A 249 30.10 0.21 3.64
C GLU A 249 28.69 0.24 4.24
N TYR A 250 28.51 0.89 5.39
CA TYR A 250 27.19 1.03 6.01
C TYR A 250 26.24 1.88 5.15
N THR A 251 26.76 2.91 4.47
CA THR A 251 25.96 3.71 3.52
C THR A 251 25.47 2.86 2.34
N GLU A 252 26.35 2.04 1.75
CA GLU A 252 25.97 1.14 0.65
C GLU A 252 24.97 0.07 1.11
N ASN A 253 25.19 -0.53 2.28
CA ASN A 253 24.26 -1.51 2.88
C ASN A 253 22.87 -0.92 3.12
N MET A 254 22.79 0.31 3.63
CA MET A 254 21.51 1.00 3.81
C MET A 254 20.78 1.16 2.47
N CYS A 255 21.45 1.64 1.42
CA CYS A 255 20.84 1.77 0.09
C CYS A 255 20.36 0.43 -0.48
N MET A 256 21.08 -0.67 -0.22
CA MET A 256 20.65 -2.01 -0.64
C MET A 256 19.39 -2.45 0.12
N LEU A 257 19.35 -2.26 1.44
CA LEU A 257 18.19 -2.61 2.26
C LEU A 257 16.95 -1.78 1.91
N GLU A 258 17.12 -0.50 1.56
CA GLU A 258 16.03 0.34 1.05
C GLU A 258 15.42 -0.25 -0.22
N ASN A 259 16.27 -0.61 -1.19
CA ASN A 259 15.83 -1.23 -2.44
C ASN A 259 15.17 -2.60 -2.20
N ASP A 260 15.71 -3.41 -1.28
CA ASP A 260 15.13 -4.71 -0.94
C ASP A 260 13.74 -4.57 -0.32
N LEU A 261 13.52 -3.58 0.56
CA LEU A 261 12.21 -3.30 1.12
C LEU A 261 11.23 -2.81 0.06
N GLU A 262 11.66 -1.96 -0.87
CA GLU A 262 10.82 -1.48 -1.97
C GLU A 262 10.38 -2.61 -2.92
N ASN A 263 11.21 -3.64 -3.11
CA ASN A 263 10.85 -4.81 -3.92
C ASN A 263 9.68 -5.62 -3.32
N HIS A 264 9.32 -5.37 -2.06
CA HIS A 264 8.18 -6.01 -1.39
C HIS A 264 6.86 -5.26 -1.52
N LEU A 265 6.84 -4.08 -2.16
CA LEU A 265 5.64 -3.26 -2.26
C LEU A 265 4.55 -3.83 -3.18
N GLY A 266 4.86 -4.80 -4.02
CA GLY A 266 3.89 -5.40 -4.95
C GLY A 266 3.41 -4.42 -6.02
N GLU A 267 2.13 -4.47 -6.37
CA GLU A 267 1.56 -3.72 -7.49
C GLU A 267 0.23 -3.05 -7.15
N PHE A 268 -0.01 -1.85 -7.67
CA PHE A 268 -1.33 -1.24 -7.73
C PHE A 268 -1.98 -1.50 -9.08
N HIS A 269 -3.04 -2.29 -9.08
CA HIS A 269 -3.90 -2.53 -10.23
C HIS A 269 -5.02 -1.48 -10.21
N ILE A 270 -4.98 -0.53 -11.13
CA ILE A 270 -5.92 0.59 -11.22
C ILE A 270 -6.90 0.34 -12.37
N LYS A 271 -8.19 0.52 -12.09
CA LYS A 271 -9.26 0.51 -13.08
C LYS A 271 -9.94 1.85 -13.18
N MET A 272 -10.13 2.33 -14.40
CA MET A 272 -10.96 3.48 -14.71
C MET A 272 -12.43 3.14 -14.49
N LYS A 273 -13.13 3.91 -13.64
CA LYS A 273 -14.58 3.74 -13.43
C LYS A 273 -15.40 4.83 -14.11
N GLY A 274 -14.85 6.02 -14.28
CA GLY A 274 -15.54 7.13 -14.93
C GLY A 274 -15.21 8.49 -14.36
N LEU A 275 -15.66 9.54 -15.05
CA LEU A 275 -15.76 10.89 -14.52
C LEU A 275 -17.17 11.11 -13.98
N ALA A 276 -17.30 11.83 -12.87
CA ALA A 276 -18.57 12.31 -12.36
C ALA A 276 -18.53 13.83 -12.30
N GLY A 277 -19.47 14.50 -12.98
CA GLY A 277 -19.57 15.95 -12.92
C GLY A 277 -21.00 16.40 -13.18
N PHE A 278 -21.67 16.87 -12.13
CA PHE A 278 -23.05 17.33 -12.23
C PHE A 278 -23.13 18.52 -13.19
N ALA A 279 -23.95 18.40 -14.23
CA ALA A 279 -24.17 19.39 -15.31
C ALA A 279 -22.94 19.78 -16.15
N ARG A 280 -21.78 19.15 -15.95
CA ARG A 280 -20.55 19.45 -16.72
C ARG A 280 -20.19 18.41 -17.75
N LEU A 281 -20.69 17.18 -17.63
CA LEU A 281 -20.44 16.11 -18.59
C LEU A 281 -21.62 16.04 -19.56
N CYS A 282 -21.41 16.51 -20.79
CA CYS A 282 -22.41 16.51 -21.84
C CYS A 282 -22.15 15.39 -22.86
N ALA A 283 -23.22 14.93 -23.50
CA ALA A 283 -23.10 13.94 -24.56
C ALA A 283 -22.26 14.49 -25.72
N GLY A 284 -21.33 13.68 -26.21
CA GLY A 284 -20.37 14.08 -27.24
C GLY A 284 -19.06 14.63 -26.69
N ASP A 285 -19.01 15.03 -25.41
CA ASP A 285 -17.78 15.48 -24.77
C ASP A 285 -16.70 14.41 -24.85
N GLN A 286 -15.47 14.86 -25.07
CA GLN A 286 -14.30 14.01 -25.07
C GLN A 286 -13.31 14.50 -24.03
N TYR A 287 -12.74 13.58 -23.29
CA TYR A 287 -11.78 13.86 -22.24
C TYR A 287 -10.51 13.04 -22.44
N GLU A 288 -9.38 13.65 -22.11
CA GLU A 288 -8.09 13.02 -21.99
C GLU A 288 -7.65 13.08 -20.53
N ILE A 289 -7.36 11.92 -19.95
CA ILE A 289 -6.82 11.80 -18.61
C ILE A 289 -5.37 11.37 -18.74
N PHE A 290 -4.49 12.10 -18.07
CA PHE A 290 -3.07 11.81 -18.02
C PHE A 290 -2.65 11.66 -16.56
N MET A 291 -2.28 10.44 -16.19
CA MET A 291 -1.76 10.10 -14.87
C MET A 291 -0.25 9.89 -14.93
N ARG A 292 0.46 10.43 -13.95
CA ARG A 292 1.90 10.26 -13.78
C ARG A 292 2.19 9.84 -12.35
N TYR A 293 2.98 8.77 -12.21
CA TYR A 293 3.43 8.29 -10.92
C TYR A 293 4.93 8.01 -10.97
N GLY A 294 5.72 8.96 -10.48
CA GLY A 294 7.16 9.02 -10.72
C GLY A 294 7.47 9.07 -12.22
N ARG A 295 8.04 7.98 -12.75
CA ARG A 295 8.36 7.78 -14.19
C ARG A 295 7.28 7.03 -14.96
N GLN A 296 6.32 6.43 -14.26
CA GLN A 296 5.23 5.68 -14.85
C GLN A 296 4.17 6.65 -15.35
N ARG A 297 3.59 6.37 -16.51
CA ARG A 297 2.64 7.26 -17.19
C ARG A 297 1.49 6.43 -17.74
N TRP A 298 0.27 6.90 -17.53
CA TRP A 298 -0.92 6.34 -18.15
C TRP A 298 -1.73 7.45 -18.78
N LYS A 299 -2.06 7.28 -20.05
CA LYS A 299 -2.81 8.24 -20.83
C LYS A 299 -4.01 7.49 -21.42
N LEU A 300 -5.20 7.99 -21.16
CA LEU A 300 -6.45 7.42 -21.66
C LEU A 300 -7.35 8.53 -22.17
N ARG A 301 -8.16 8.20 -23.18
CA ARG A 301 -9.16 9.08 -23.76
C ARG A 301 -10.54 8.44 -23.63
N GLY A 302 -11.52 9.26 -23.30
CA GLY A 302 -12.89 8.82 -23.19
C GLY A 302 -13.87 9.77 -23.82
N ARG A 303 -15.04 9.23 -24.14
CA ARG A 303 -16.18 9.96 -24.67
C ARG A 303 -17.40 9.72 -23.80
N ILE A 304 -18.20 10.76 -23.60
CA ILE A 304 -19.54 10.67 -23.03
C ILE A 304 -20.54 10.38 -24.15
N GLU A 305 -21.24 9.25 -24.10
CA GLU A 305 -22.25 8.88 -25.07
C GLU A 305 -23.60 9.59 -24.81
N LEU A 306 -24.50 9.53 -25.80
CA LEU A 306 -25.84 10.14 -25.73
C LEU A 306 -26.69 9.63 -24.55
N ASN A 307 -26.48 8.38 -24.13
CA ASN A 307 -27.16 7.76 -22.99
C ASN A 307 -26.45 8.05 -21.65
N GLY A 308 -25.42 8.90 -21.63
CA GLY A 308 -24.61 9.21 -20.45
C GLY A 308 -23.58 8.13 -20.09
N ARG A 309 -23.52 7.01 -20.82
CA ARG A 309 -22.45 6.01 -20.66
C ARG A 309 -21.12 6.62 -21.08
N GLN A 310 -20.04 6.16 -20.45
CA GLN A 310 -18.69 6.59 -20.79
C GLN A 310 -17.95 5.43 -21.42
N VAL A 311 -17.25 5.70 -22.51
CA VAL A 311 -16.39 4.74 -23.18
C VAL A 311 -14.96 5.25 -23.11
N TRP A 312 -14.04 4.40 -22.67
CA TRP A 312 -12.62 4.71 -22.52
C TRP A 312 -11.80 3.79 -23.43
N ASP A 313 -10.74 4.32 -24.03
CA ASP A 313 -9.82 3.54 -24.88
C ASP A 313 -8.91 2.60 -24.08
N SER A 314 -8.74 2.85 -22.79
CA SER A 314 -7.98 2.06 -21.84
C SER A 314 -8.65 2.10 -20.48
N GLU A 315 -8.93 0.93 -19.90
CA GLU A 315 -9.67 0.80 -18.64
C GLU A 315 -8.81 0.32 -17.48
N ASP A 316 -7.71 -0.39 -17.73
CA ASP A 316 -6.85 -0.97 -16.69
C ASP A 316 -5.39 -0.51 -16.87
N MET A 317 -4.69 -0.29 -15.76
CA MET A 317 -3.26 0.01 -15.70
C MET A 317 -2.64 -0.60 -14.43
N VAL A 318 -1.38 -1.01 -14.52
CA VAL A 318 -0.60 -1.44 -13.35
C VAL A 318 0.47 -0.39 -13.06
N PHE A 319 0.53 0.05 -11.81
CA PHE A 319 1.57 0.91 -11.28
C PHE A 319 2.36 0.19 -10.19
N LEU A 320 3.68 0.26 -10.27
CA LEU A 320 4.55 -0.07 -9.13
C LEU A 320 4.40 1.01 -8.06
N PRO A 321 4.18 0.67 -6.79
CA PRO A 321 4.06 1.66 -5.72
C PRO A 321 5.35 2.46 -5.51
N LEU A 322 5.16 3.76 -5.31
CA LEU A 322 6.18 4.75 -4.97
C LEU A 322 5.64 5.55 -3.77
N VAL A 323 5.78 5.01 -2.55
CA VAL A 323 5.09 5.48 -1.33
C VAL A 323 5.34 6.96 -1.01
N SER A 324 6.49 7.48 -1.41
CA SER A 324 6.91 8.86 -1.17
C SER A 324 6.77 9.78 -2.37
N ASP A 325 6.27 9.26 -3.50
CA ASP A 325 5.89 10.06 -4.65
C ASP A 325 4.37 10.26 -4.68
N PHE A 326 3.94 11.32 -5.36
CA PHE A 326 2.52 11.57 -5.61
C PHE A 326 2.06 10.97 -6.94
N LEU A 327 0.84 10.45 -6.97
CA LEU A 327 0.12 10.18 -8.21
C LEU A 327 -0.50 11.48 -8.70
N SER A 328 0.07 12.06 -9.75
CA SER A 328 -0.46 13.27 -10.39
C SER A 328 -1.45 12.89 -11.50
N VAL A 329 -2.64 13.50 -11.48
CA VAL A 329 -3.69 13.32 -12.47
C VAL A 329 -3.98 14.67 -13.12
N LYS A 330 -4.03 14.71 -14.45
CA LYS A 330 -4.46 15.86 -15.24
C LYS A 330 -5.61 15.44 -16.14
N VAL A 331 -6.70 16.21 -16.12
CA VAL A 331 -7.86 15.99 -16.99
C VAL A 331 -7.98 17.17 -17.95
N THR A 332 -8.17 16.84 -19.22
CA THR A 332 -8.28 17.82 -20.31
C THR A 332 -9.50 17.50 -21.15
N GLU A 333 -10.37 18.47 -21.40
CA GLU A 333 -11.49 18.39 -22.32
C GLU A 333 -10.99 18.66 -23.75
N LEU A 334 -11.33 17.78 -24.68
CA LEU A 334 -10.93 17.85 -26.08
C LEU A 334 -12.08 18.47 -26.90
N LYS A 335 -12.05 19.79 -27.12
CA LYS A 335 -13.11 20.50 -27.85
C LYS A 335 -12.98 20.42 -29.37
N SER A 336 -11.75 20.54 -29.87
CA SER A 336 -11.43 20.39 -31.30
C SER A 336 -10.00 19.90 -31.47
N LEU A 337 -9.54 19.70 -32.72
CA LEU A 337 -8.20 19.20 -33.03
C LEU A 337 -7.06 20.05 -32.43
N ALA A 338 -7.29 21.35 -32.18
CA ALA A 338 -6.29 22.26 -31.63
C ALA A 338 -6.69 22.92 -30.30
N ASN A 339 -8.00 22.98 -29.98
CA ASN A 339 -8.48 23.63 -28.76
C ASN A 339 -8.77 22.57 -27.69
N HIS A 340 -7.82 22.41 -26.76
CA HIS A 340 -7.96 21.56 -25.59
C HIS A 340 -7.99 22.43 -24.33
N VAL A 341 -8.92 22.15 -23.42
CA VAL A 341 -9.10 22.92 -22.18
C VAL A 341 -8.72 22.06 -21.01
N VAL A 342 -7.77 22.51 -20.19
CA VAL A 342 -7.44 21.81 -18.94
C VAL A 342 -8.60 21.99 -17.97
N VAL A 343 -9.25 20.89 -17.62
CA VAL A 343 -10.36 20.86 -16.67
C VAL A 343 -9.83 21.01 -15.24
N GLY A 344 -8.69 20.39 -14.97
CA GLY A 344 -8.02 20.47 -13.68
C GLY A 344 -6.87 19.48 -13.57
N SER A 345 -6.12 19.62 -12.49
CA SER A 345 -5.02 18.74 -12.14
C SER A 345 -4.91 18.60 -10.63
N VAL A 346 -4.64 17.39 -10.18
CA VAL A 346 -4.58 17.03 -8.76
C VAL A 346 -3.40 16.08 -8.54
N SER A 347 -2.81 16.11 -7.34
CA SER A 347 -1.79 15.14 -6.93
C SER A 347 -2.23 14.47 -5.63
N CYS A 348 -2.10 13.15 -5.56
CA CYS A 348 -2.60 12.34 -4.45
C CYS A 348 -1.47 11.52 -3.83
N GLU A 349 -1.46 11.44 -2.49
CA GLU A 349 -0.67 10.42 -1.79
C GLU A 349 -1.30 9.04 -2.00
N THR A 350 -0.47 8.00 -1.98
CA THR A 350 -0.91 6.61 -2.25
C THR A 350 -0.73 5.68 -1.05
N LYS A 351 -0.27 6.20 0.09
CA LYS A 351 0.02 5.41 1.31
C LYS A 351 -1.20 4.64 1.82
N ASP A 352 -2.39 5.18 1.65
CA ASP A 352 -3.64 4.52 2.07
C ASP A 352 -4.20 3.54 1.04
N LEU A 353 -3.56 3.40 -0.13
CA LEU A 353 -3.96 2.41 -1.14
C LEU A 353 -3.50 0.99 -0.80
N PHE A 354 -2.58 0.84 0.15
CA PHE A 354 -2.17 -0.46 0.70
C PHE A 354 -3.26 -1.04 1.60
N ALA A 355 -4.20 -1.77 1.00
CA ALA A 355 -5.26 -2.48 1.73
C ALA A 355 -5.62 -3.80 1.06
N ALA A 356 -6.20 -4.71 1.84
CA ALA A 356 -6.53 -6.06 1.40
C ALA A 356 -7.61 -6.14 0.32
N LEU A 357 -8.58 -5.21 0.38
CA LEU A 357 -9.77 -5.20 -0.45
C LEU A 357 -9.69 -4.11 -1.51
N PRO A 358 -10.29 -4.33 -2.71
CA PRO A 358 -10.39 -3.28 -3.72
C PRO A 358 -11.05 -2.02 -3.17
N GLN A 359 -10.42 -0.87 -3.42
CA GLN A 359 -10.86 0.43 -2.96
C GLN A 359 -11.39 1.24 -4.14
N THR A 360 -12.60 1.81 -4.02
CA THR A 360 -13.05 2.83 -4.97
C THR A 360 -12.61 4.20 -4.45
N VAL A 361 -11.76 4.87 -5.23
CA VAL A 361 -11.22 6.20 -4.92
C VAL A 361 -11.89 7.22 -5.83
N ALA A 362 -12.44 8.28 -5.24
CA ALA A 362 -12.96 9.43 -5.97
C ALA A 362 -12.04 10.63 -5.71
N VAL A 363 -11.50 11.21 -6.78
CA VAL A 363 -10.55 12.33 -6.71
C VAL A 363 -11.19 13.57 -7.31
N ASP A 364 -11.28 14.63 -6.54
CA ASP A 364 -11.74 15.93 -7.02
C ASP A 364 -10.68 16.52 -7.95
N ILE A 365 -11.06 16.77 -9.20
CA ILE A 365 -10.12 17.18 -10.27
C ILE A 365 -9.86 18.69 -10.25
N ASN A 366 -10.81 19.47 -9.73
CA ASN A 366 -10.69 20.91 -9.55
C ASN A 366 -11.08 21.31 -8.13
N ASP A 367 -10.65 22.49 -7.70
CA ASP A 367 -10.87 23.00 -6.34
C ASP A 367 -12.36 23.15 -5.97
N LEU A 368 -13.21 23.30 -6.99
CA LEU A 368 -14.66 23.39 -6.81
C LEU A 368 -15.32 22.02 -6.59
N GLY A 369 -14.60 20.90 -6.77
CA GLY A 369 -15.12 19.54 -6.62
C GLY A 369 -16.22 19.18 -7.63
N THR A 370 -16.34 19.95 -8.71
CA THR A 370 -17.42 19.84 -9.72
C THR A 370 -17.22 18.69 -10.69
N ILE A 371 -15.97 18.23 -10.85
CA ILE A 371 -15.60 17.06 -11.63
C ILE A 371 -14.75 16.17 -10.74
N LYS A 372 -15.13 14.91 -10.66
CA LYS A 372 -14.45 13.88 -9.88
C LYS A 372 -14.05 12.74 -10.80
N LEU A 373 -12.85 12.21 -10.61
CA LEU A 373 -12.40 10.98 -11.24
C LEU A 373 -12.62 9.82 -10.29
N SER A 374 -13.32 8.79 -10.75
CA SER A 374 -13.50 7.55 -10.00
C SER A 374 -12.56 6.47 -10.54
N LEU A 375 -11.76 5.89 -9.64
CA LEU A 375 -10.87 4.77 -9.90
C LEU A 375 -11.18 3.63 -8.93
N GLU A 376 -10.94 2.40 -9.34
CA GLU A 376 -10.85 1.26 -8.42
C GLU A 376 -9.39 0.82 -8.34
N VAL A 377 -8.86 0.72 -7.14
CA VAL A 377 -7.47 0.32 -6.88
C VAL A 377 -7.49 -0.99 -6.13
N THR A 378 -6.76 -1.97 -6.65
CA THR A 378 -6.49 -3.24 -5.95
C THR A 378 -4.98 -3.34 -5.76
N TRP A 379 -4.54 -3.50 -4.53
CA TRP A 379 -3.14 -3.84 -4.23
C TRP A 379 -2.96 -5.36 -4.36
N LYS A 380 -1.81 -5.81 -4.87
CA LYS A 380 -1.49 -7.22 -5.07
C LYS A 380 -0.05 -7.54 -4.75
#